data_AF-A0A5C5Y046-F1
#
_entry.id   AF-A0A5C5Y046-F1
#
_cell.length_a   1.000
_cell.length_b   1.000
_cell.length_c   1.000
_cell.angle_alpha   90.00
_cell.angle_beta   90.00
_cell.angle_gamma   90.00
#
_symmetry.space_group_name_H-M   'P 1'
#
loop_
_entity.id
_entity.type
_entity.pdbx_description
1 polymer ?
#
loop_
_entity_poly.entity_id
_entity_poly.type
_entity_poly.pdbx_seq_one_letter_code
_entity_poly.pdbx_strand_id
1 'polypeptide(L)'
;MTRYVAESRLPVSQEQAFAYHERPGCLQRLTPPWESVSVETSDGNLHEGSRVVLKTSLFGVPLRWVARHTVYDPPAEFADIQESGPFAQWEHRHRFVPIDHSSCRLIDDVTYTVPAGSVGNALGGGVARGKIESMFAYRHRVTRDDLELAANTPLSPQRVAISGASGMVGDALSSMLTLLGHDCRDIVRDKANDESEIGAWSDDDAVQKFEQVDAVVHLAGKPIASERWTDEVKQEIRRSRVDKTRDLCETLAKCTNKPKVLICASASGIYGDRGDEILTEDSETGDDFLADVARQWESACRPAVEAGIRVVNARFGLILSPAGGALEKMLTPAKFCGGKLGSGNQFFSWIALDDVLGGIYHCIANESVSGPANFVSPEPIRNRDFATLLGRVLGRPSLFPAPAAALRLGLGEMADALLLSSTAIIPRRLSDSGYRFRFTDLADQLSYCLGKHRLPSSTSDPDSNQSVQAA
;
A
#
# COMPACT_ATOMS: atom_id res chain seq x y z
N MET A 1 -27.88 19.92 9.65
CA MET A 1 -26.76 19.15 10.20
C MET A 1 -27.01 17.70 9.83
N THR A 2 -26.07 17.04 9.18
CA THR A 2 -26.22 15.68 8.64
C THR A 2 -25.40 14.72 9.49
N ARG A 3 -25.99 13.60 9.89
CA ARG A 3 -25.32 12.53 10.63
C ARG A 3 -25.02 11.36 9.71
N TYR A 4 -23.84 10.76 9.87
CA TYR A 4 -23.38 9.57 9.17
C TYR A 4 -22.71 8.63 10.18
N VAL A 5 -23.09 7.36 10.18
CA VAL A 5 -22.53 6.36 11.10
C VAL A 5 -21.98 5.16 10.33
N ALA A 6 -20.70 4.88 10.48
CA ALA A 6 -20.06 3.69 9.93
C ALA A 6 -19.65 2.73 11.05
N GLU A 7 -19.76 1.43 10.79
CA GLU A 7 -19.51 0.37 11.77
C GLU A 7 -18.74 -0.79 11.14
N SER A 8 -17.72 -1.28 11.84
CA SER A 8 -17.01 -2.52 11.50
C SER A 8 -16.71 -3.35 12.74
N ARG A 9 -16.83 -4.68 12.60
CA ARG A 9 -16.24 -5.62 13.55
C ARG A 9 -14.74 -5.73 13.31
N LEU A 10 -13.96 -5.71 14.39
CA LEU A 10 -12.51 -5.90 14.39
C LEU A 10 -12.18 -7.19 15.16
N PRO A 11 -11.28 -8.05 14.66
CA PRO A 11 -10.96 -9.35 15.28
C PRO A 11 -9.89 -9.23 16.38
N VAL A 12 -9.90 -8.12 17.11
CA VAL A 12 -8.94 -7.81 18.17
C VAL A 12 -9.65 -7.17 19.36
N SER A 13 -9.00 -7.17 20.53
CA SER A 13 -9.56 -6.51 21.72
C SER A 13 -9.74 -5.00 21.51
N GLN A 14 -10.54 -4.39 22.38
CA GLN A 14 -10.75 -2.94 22.38
C GLN A 14 -9.44 -2.18 22.53
N GLU A 15 -8.55 -2.64 23.42
CA GLU A 15 -7.24 -2.05 23.70
C GLU A 15 -6.33 -2.10 22.47
N GLN A 16 -6.30 -3.24 21.76
CA GLN A 16 -5.49 -3.39 20.54
C GLN A 16 -5.99 -2.50 19.41
N ALA A 17 -7.31 -2.39 19.24
CA ALA A 17 -7.91 -1.51 18.25
C ALA A 17 -7.66 -0.03 18.58
N PHE A 18 -7.77 0.38 19.85
CA PHE A 18 -7.46 1.75 20.26
C PHE A 18 -5.97 2.07 20.07
N ALA A 19 -5.07 1.19 20.52
CA ALA A 19 -3.63 1.36 20.34
C ALA A 19 -3.23 1.48 18.87
N TYR A 20 -3.90 0.78 17.95
CA TYR A 20 -3.67 0.97 16.51
C TYR A 20 -3.92 2.43 16.07
N HIS A 21 -4.96 3.08 16.61
CA HIS A 21 -5.31 4.47 16.26
C HIS A 21 -4.44 5.51 16.98
N GLU A 22 -3.95 5.17 18.16
CA GLU A 22 -3.08 6.03 18.95
C GLU A 22 -1.66 6.13 18.38
N ARG A 23 -1.20 5.10 17.64
CA ARG A 23 0.16 5.08 17.11
C ARG A 23 0.40 6.14 16.04
N PRO A 24 1.62 6.73 16.00
CA PRO A 24 1.98 7.71 14.98
C PRO A 24 1.79 7.17 13.56
N GLY A 25 1.35 8.04 12.65
CA GLY A 25 1.13 7.66 11.25
C GLY A 25 -0.27 7.08 10.96
N CYS A 26 -1.13 6.90 11.96
CA CYS A 26 -2.46 6.28 11.75
C CYS A 26 -3.29 7.07 10.75
N LEU A 27 -3.33 8.41 10.87
CA LEU A 27 -4.10 9.24 9.95
C LEU A 27 -3.59 9.14 8.50
N GLN A 28 -2.27 9.07 8.30
CA GLN A 28 -1.64 8.92 7.00
C GLN A 28 -2.04 7.60 6.35
N ARG A 29 -1.94 6.47 7.09
CA ARG A 29 -2.36 5.14 6.62
C ARG A 29 -3.84 5.08 6.26
N LEU A 30 -4.69 5.75 7.06
CA LEU A 30 -6.15 5.80 6.87
C LEU A 30 -6.60 6.87 5.86
N THR A 31 -5.69 7.68 5.31
CA THR A 31 -6.02 8.65 4.27
C THR A 31 -6.23 7.92 2.93
N PRO A 32 -7.40 8.06 2.27
CA PRO A 32 -7.63 7.39 1.01
C PRO A 32 -6.66 7.85 -0.09
N PRO A 33 -6.06 6.93 -0.86
CA PRO A 33 -4.95 7.26 -1.75
C PRO A 33 -5.39 7.98 -3.05
N TRP A 34 -6.70 8.11 -3.28
CA TRP A 34 -7.26 8.90 -4.39
C TRP A 34 -7.58 10.35 -4.00
N GLU A 35 -7.55 10.69 -2.71
CA GLU A 35 -7.75 12.06 -2.25
C GLU A 35 -6.39 12.77 -2.22
N SER A 36 -6.36 14.05 -2.62
CA SER A 36 -5.17 14.88 -2.49
C SER A 36 -5.11 15.45 -1.07
N VAL A 37 -4.77 14.61 -0.09
CA VAL A 37 -4.64 14.98 1.32
C VAL A 37 -3.25 14.61 1.83
N SER A 38 -2.57 15.54 2.48
CA SER A 38 -1.31 15.27 3.19
C SER A 38 -1.27 15.98 4.53
N VAL A 39 -0.62 15.37 5.51
CA VAL A 39 -0.41 15.96 6.83
C VAL A 39 0.72 16.99 6.75
N GLU A 40 0.41 18.25 7.07
CA GLU A 40 1.39 19.33 7.12
C GLU A 40 2.05 19.42 8.49
N THR A 41 1.24 19.40 9.56
CA THR A 41 1.71 19.38 10.94
C THR A 41 0.78 18.51 11.78
N SER A 42 1.33 17.81 12.76
CA SER A 42 0.57 17.02 13.74
C SER A 42 1.29 17.05 15.07
N ASP A 43 0.53 17.18 16.16
CA ASP A 43 1.06 17.03 17.53
C ASP A 43 1.39 15.57 17.87
N GLY A 44 1.05 14.62 16.98
CA GLY A 44 1.48 13.21 17.08
C GLY A 44 0.78 12.39 18.16
N ASN A 45 -0.33 12.88 18.72
CA ASN A 45 -1.12 12.21 19.76
C ASN A 45 -2.61 12.57 19.66
N LEU A 46 -3.45 11.79 20.36
CA LEU A 46 -4.92 11.96 20.36
C LEU A 46 -5.45 12.75 21.56
N HIS A 47 -4.58 13.30 22.42
CA HIS A 47 -5.00 13.97 23.64
C HIS A 47 -5.86 15.22 23.35
N GLU A 48 -6.75 15.56 24.28
CA GLU A 48 -7.58 16.74 24.15
C GLU A 48 -6.76 18.01 23.89
N GLY A 49 -7.20 18.78 22.89
CA GLY A 49 -6.53 20.01 22.47
C GLY A 49 -5.42 19.81 21.44
N SER A 50 -4.97 18.57 21.19
CA SER A 50 -3.99 18.29 20.15
C SER A 50 -4.56 18.60 18.76
N ARG A 51 -3.70 19.03 17.85
CA ARG A 51 -4.09 19.51 16.50
C ARG A 51 -3.41 18.75 15.39
N VAL A 52 -4.13 18.67 14.28
CA VAL A 52 -3.61 18.21 12.99
C VAL A 52 -3.99 19.22 11.92
N VAL A 53 -3.03 19.59 11.08
CA VAL A 53 -3.23 20.44 9.92
C VAL A 53 -3.00 19.64 8.66
N LEU A 54 -4.02 19.55 7.82
CA LEU A 54 -4.01 18.83 6.56
C LEU A 54 -3.96 19.82 5.40
N LYS A 55 -3.11 19.55 4.41
CA LYS A 55 -3.21 20.16 3.08
C LYS A 55 -4.18 19.34 2.26
N THR A 56 -5.21 19.99 1.74
CA THR A 56 -6.20 19.35 0.87
C THR A 56 -6.61 20.28 -0.26
N SER A 57 -7.53 19.83 -1.12
CA SER A 57 -8.13 20.68 -2.14
C SER A 57 -9.63 20.45 -2.24
N LEU A 58 -10.36 21.54 -2.46
CA LEU A 58 -11.80 21.51 -2.73
C LEU A 58 -12.01 22.03 -4.15
N PHE A 59 -12.53 21.18 -5.03
CA PHE A 59 -12.68 21.48 -6.46
C PHE A 59 -11.37 21.98 -7.12
N GLY A 60 -10.23 21.44 -6.71
CA GLY A 60 -8.90 21.82 -7.23
C GLY A 60 -8.32 23.10 -6.61
N VAL A 61 -9.04 23.76 -5.71
CA VAL A 61 -8.53 24.92 -4.96
C VAL A 61 -7.83 24.42 -3.68
N PRO A 62 -6.53 24.69 -3.49
CA PRO A 62 -5.82 24.31 -2.27
C PRO A 62 -6.41 24.95 -1.02
N LEU A 63 -6.51 24.19 0.06
CA LEU A 63 -6.97 24.67 1.36
C LEU A 63 -6.28 23.93 2.51
N ARG A 64 -6.27 24.55 3.69
CA ARG A 64 -5.81 23.92 4.93
C ARG A 64 -7.02 23.50 5.76
N TRP A 65 -7.03 22.26 6.22
CA TRP A 65 -8.03 21.75 7.16
C TRP A 65 -7.35 21.56 8.51
N VAL A 66 -7.77 22.35 9.50
CA VAL A 66 -7.31 22.29 10.89
C VAL A 66 -8.34 21.50 11.70
N ALA A 67 -7.92 20.34 12.21
CA ALA A 67 -8.69 19.50 13.11
C ALA A 67 -8.10 19.58 14.53
N ARG A 68 -8.96 19.51 15.54
CA ARG A 68 -8.58 19.51 16.96
C ARG A 68 -9.29 18.38 17.70
N HIS A 69 -8.55 17.61 18.48
CA HIS A 69 -9.12 16.59 19.35
C HIS A 69 -9.84 17.23 20.54
N THR A 70 -11.00 16.68 20.89
CA THR A 70 -11.93 17.20 21.90
C THR A 70 -12.28 16.18 22.97
N VAL A 71 -12.08 14.90 22.70
CA VAL A 71 -12.29 13.80 23.65
C VAL A 71 -11.12 12.84 23.51
N TYR A 72 -10.62 12.36 24.65
CA TYR A 72 -9.64 11.28 24.73
C TYR A 72 -9.93 10.43 25.98
N ASP A 73 -10.55 9.27 25.79
CA ASP A 73 -10.96 8.33 26.85
C ASP A 73 -10.52 6.90 26.48
N PRO A 74 -9.21 6.58 26.61
CA PRO A 74 -8.68 5.26 26.22
C PRO A 74 -9.18 4.14 27.16
N PRO A 75 -9.49 2.93 26.63
CA PRO A 75 -9.46 2.53 25.22
C PRO A 75 -10.81 2.73 24.50
N ALA A 76 -11.73 3.50 25.07
CA ALA A 76 -13.12 3.56 24.66
C ALA A 76 -13.38 4.48 23.47
N GLU A 77 -12.87 5.71 23.50
CA GLU A 77 -13.16 6.69 22.44
C GLU A 77 -12.17 7.85 22.34
N PHE A 78 -12.18 8.48 21.18
CA PHE A 78 -11.64 9.81 20.96
C PHE A 78 -12.50 10.56 19.93
N ALA A 79 -12.43 11.88 19.91
CA ALA A 79 -13.21 12.69 18.97
C ALA A 79 -12.45 13.92 18.52
N ASP A 80 -12.69 14.35 17.29
CA ASP A 80 -12.15 15.57 16.69
C ASP A 80 -13.24 16.46 16.11
N ILE A 81 -12.95 17.76 16.08
CA ILE A 81 -13.75 18.74 15.36
C ILE A 81 -12.88 19.45 14.34
N GLN A 82 -13.51 19.99 13.31
CA GLN A 82 -12.87 20.97 12.44
C GLN A 82 -12.93 22.36 13.08
N GLU A 83 -11.76 23.00 13.25
CA GLU A 83 -11.66 24.44 13.56
C GLU A 83 -11.78 25.29 12.28
N SER A 84 -11.20 24.82 11.17
CA SER A 84 -11.31 25.42 9.83
C SER A 84 -11.08 24.38 8.75
N GLY A 85 -11.75 24.47 7.60
CA GLY A 85 -11.64 23.46 6.55
C GLY A 85 -12.80 23.47 5.55
N PRO A 86 -13.04 22.36 4.82
CA PRO A 86 -13.99 22.32 3.72
C PRO A 86 -15.46 22.25 4.15
N PHE A 87 -15.74 21.96 5.43
CA PHE A 87 -17.09 21.93 5.98
C PHE A 87 -17.43 23.23 6.72
N ALA A 88 -18.72 23.55 6.88
CA ALA A 88 -19.13 24.61 7.81
C ALA A 88 -18.99 24.14 9.26
N GLN A 89 -19.29 22.86 9.51
CA GLN A 89 -19.10 22.16 10.78
C GLN A 89 -18.73 20.71 10.48
N TRP A 90 -17.82 20.15 11.26
CA TRP A 90 -17.45 18.75 11.25
C TRP A 90 -17.09 18.34 12.67
N GLU A 91 -17.73 17.27 13.13
CA GLU A 91 -17.42 16.54 14.37
C GLU A 91 -17.37 15.07 14.02
N HIS A 92 -16.30 14.39 14.41
CA HIS A 92 -16.10 12.97 14.18
C HIS A 92 -15.71 12.32 15.51
N ARG A 93 -16.50 11.33 15.91
CA ARG A 93 -16.26 10.51 17.10
C ARG A 93 -15.95 9.08 16.71
N HIS A 94 -14.84 8.58 17.22
CA HIS A 94 -14.39 7.20 17.10
C HIS A 94 -14.71 6.46 18.40
N ARG A 95 -15.49 5.38 18.34
CA ARG A 95 -15.81 4.53 19.49
C ARG A 95 -15.39 3.10 19.25
N PHE A 96 -14.77 2.50 20.25
CA PHE A 96 -14.39 1.09 20.29
C PHE A 96 -15.27 0.41 21.32
N VAL A 97 -16.15 -0.51 20.90
CA VAL A 97 -17.08 -1.19 21.78
C VAL A 97 -16.69 -2.67 21.86
N PRO A 98 -16.36 -3.23 23.03
CA PRO A 98 -16.02 -4.64 23.15
C PRO A 98 -17.23 -5.52 22.78
N ILE A 99 -16.98 -6.56 21.99
CA ILE A 99 -17.95 -7.64 21.72
C ILE A 99 -17.65 -8.80 22.67
N ASP A 100 -16.38 -9.16 22.76
CA ASP A 100 -15.83 -10.17 23.67
C ASP A 100 -14.35 -9.83 23.99
N HIS A 101 -13.63 -10.72 24.68
CA HIS A 101 -12.23 -10.49 25.07
C HIS A 101 -11.23 -10.40 23.89
N SER A 102 -11.63 -10.84 22.70
CA SER A 102 -10.79 -10.96 21.50
C SER A 102 -11.34 -10.21 20.29
N SER A 103 -12.51 -9.58 20.41
CA SER A 103 -13.11 -8.82 19.31
C SER A 103 -13.85 -7.59 19.82
N CYS A 104 -13.80 -6.53 19.03
CA CYS A 104 -14.49 -5.27 19.31
C CYS A 104 -15.14 -4.74 18.03
N ARG A 105 -15.84 -3.62 18.19
CA ARG A 105 -16.52 -2.92 17.13
C ARG A 105 -16.01 -1.49 17.07
N LEU A 106 -15.54 -1.07 15.90
CA LEU A 106 -15.24 0.32 15.59
C LEU A 106 -16.49 1.00 15.05
N ILE A 107 -16.88 2.10 15.67
CA ILE A 107 -18.00 2.95 15.26
C ILE A 107 -17.47 4.36 15.01
N ASP A 108 -17.60 4.82 13.78
CA ASP A 108 -17.33 6.20 13.37
C ASP A 108 -18.66 6.95 13.26
N ASP A 109 -18.89 7.91 14.16
CA ASP A 109 -20.07 8.78 14.18
C ASP A 109 -19.66 10.19 13.75
N VAL A 110 -20.10 10.59 12.57
CA VAL A 110 -19.76 11.88 11.97
C VAL A 110 -20.98 12.75 11.88
N THR A 111 -20.86 13.96 12.39
CA THR A 111 -21.85 15.01 12.20
C THR A 111 -21.23 16.17 11.43
N TYR A 112 -21.80 16.51 10.28
CA TYR A 112 -21.24 17.52 9.39
C TYR A 112 -22.30 18.43 8.76
N THR A 113 -21.87 19.62 8.34
CA THR A 113 -22.68 20.57 7.57
C THR A 113 -21.88 21.05 6.37
N VAL A 114 -22.43 20.89 5.17
CA VAL A 114 -21.79 21.41 3.94
C VAL A 114 -21.86 22.94 3.90
N PRO A 115 -20.91 23.62 3.23
CA PRO A 115 -20.95 25.07 3.05
C PRO A 115 -22.22 25.54 2.35
N ALA A 116 -22.58 26.83 2.52
CA ALA A 116 -23.74 27.48 1.87
C ALA A 116 -25.14 26.89 2.24
N GLY A 117 -25.25 26.18 3.36
CA GLY A 117 -26.55 25.82 3.96
C GLY A 117 -27.44 24.95 3.07
N SER A 118 -28.73 25.28 2.99
CA SER A 118 -29.73 24.50 2.22
C SER A 118 -29.43 24.45 0.72
N VAL A 119 -28.86 25.53 0.16
CA VAL A 119 -28.45 25.61 -1.25
C VAL A 119 -27.27 24.67 -1.52
N GLY A 120 -26.28 24.64 -0.61
CA GLY A 120 -25.17 23.70 -0.68
C GLY A 120 -25.61 22.24 -0.53
N ASN A 121 -26.59 21.96 0.34
CA ASN A 121 -27.17 20.63 0.49
C ASN A 121 -27.88 20.15 -0.77
N ALA A 122 -28.69 21.00 -1.41
CA ALA A 122 -29.43 20.66 -2.61
C ALA A 122 -28.52 20.39 -3.83
N LEU A 123 -27.40 21.12 -3.95
CA LEU A 123 -26.50 21.03 -5.10
C LEU A 123 -25.29 20.10 -4.89
N GLY A 124 -24.83 19.92 -3.64
CA GLY A 124 -23.60 19.21 -3.31
C GLY A 124 -23.72 18.14 -2.22
N GLY A 125 -24.87 18.02 -1.55
CA GLY A 125 -25.07 17.09 -0.43
C GLY A 125 -24.86 15.63 -0.81
N GLY A 126 -25.36 15.20 -1.97
CA GLY A 126 -25.16 13.82 -2.46
C GLY A 126 -23.72 13.50 -2.82
N VAL A 127 -22.98 14.47 -3.39
CA VAL A 127 -21.56 14.32 -3.72
C VAL A 127 -20.73 14.23 -2.43
N ALA A 128 -20.98 15.12 -1.46
CA ALA A 128 -20.32 15.11 -0.16
C ALA A 128 -20.59 13.80 0.59
N ARG A 129 -21.85 13.34 0.63
CA ARG A 129 -22.22 12.07 1.25
C ARG A 129 -21.49 10.90 0.60
N GLY A 130 -21.50 10.81 -0.73
CA GLY A 130 -20.76 9.76 -1.43
C GLY A 130 -19.28 9.77 -1.07
N LYS A 131 -18.62 10.93 -1.08
CA LYS A 131 -17.20 11.05 -0.67
C LYS A 131 -16.97 10.52 0.75
N ILE A 132 -17.83 10.88 1.70
CA ILE A 132 -17.77 10.40 3.09
C ILE A 132 -17.94 8.87 3.12
N GLU A 133 -18.96 8.32 2.46
CA GLU A 133 -19.21 6.87 2.38
C GLU A 133 -18.00 6.11 1.79
N SER A 134 -17.31 6.66 0.79
CA SER A 134 -16.09 6.04 0.23
C SER A 134 -14.87 6.17 1.12
N MET A 135 -14.68 7.34 1.74
CA MET A 135 -13.60 7.56 2.69
C MET A 135 -13.71 6.57 3.85
N PHE A 136 -14.89 6.44 4.45
CA PHE A 136 -15.09 5.50 5.56
C PHE A 136 -15.08 4.04 5.12
N ALA A 137 -15.54 3.70 3.91
CA ALA A 137 -15.34 2.35 3.36
C ALA A 137 -13.86 1.97 3.32
N TYR A 138 -12.98 2.89 2.92
CA TYR A 138 -11.54 2.67 2.91
C TYR A 138 -10.97 2.58 4.32
N ARG A 139 -11.24 3.57 5.18
CA ARG A 139 -10.72 3.61 6.56
C ARG A 139 -11.09 2.34 7.33
N HIS A 140 -12.36 1.95 7.29
CA HIS A 140 -12.83 0.74 7.95
C HIS A 140 -12.23 -0.54 7.37
N ARG A 141 -12.04 -0.62 6.04
CA ARG A 141 -11.41 -1.78 5.40
C ARG A 141 -9.93 -1.88 5.77
N VAL A 142 -9.16 -0.79 5.66
CA VAL A 142 -7.73 -0.77 6.04
C VAL A 142 -7.54 -1.18 7.50
N THR A 143 -8.27 -0.55 8.43
CA THR A 143 -8.17 -0.88 9.85
C THR A 143 -8.49 -2.35 10.12
N ARG A 144 -9.57 -2.86 9.54
CA ARG A 144 -9.96 -4.26 9.71
C ARG A 144 -8.91 -5.20 9.12
N ASP A 145 -8.50 -4.98 7.87
CA ASP A 145 -7.61 -5.89 7.14
C ASP A 145 -6.19 -5.90 7.74
N ASP A 146 -5.71 -4.77 8.28
CA ASP A 146 -4.43 -4.70 9.00
C ASP A 146 -4.51 -5.43 10.36
N LEU A 147 -5.59 -5.26 11.12
CA LEU A 147 -5.80 -5.98 12.38
C LEU A 147 -6.10 -7.47 12.18
N GLU A 148 -6.79 -7.86 11.12
CA GLU A 148 -6.98 -9.25 10.70
C GLU A 148 -5.64 -9.92 10.36
N LEU A 149 -4.73 -9.22 9.68
CA LEU A 149 -3.40 -9.73 9.39
C LEU A 149 -2.62 -10.04 10.67
N ALA A 150 -2.60 -9.11 11.63
CA ALA A 150 -1.91 -9.32 12.91
C ALA A 150 -2.57 -10.39 13.79
N ALA A 151 -3.90 -10.52 13.75
CA ALA A 151 -4.62 -11.55 14.50
C ALA A 151 -4.37 -12.96 13.92
N ASN A 152 -4.33 -13.08 12.59
CA ASN A 152 -4.11 -14.37 11.92
C ASN A 152 -2.64 -14.81 11.90
N THR A 153 -1.71 -13.84 11.95
CA THR A 153 -0.27 -14.10 11.94
C THR A 153 0.40 -13.35 13.09
N PRO A 154 0.20 -13.78 14.36
CA PRO A 154 0.71 -13.04 15.50
C PRO A 154 2.24 -12.97 15.49
N LEU A 155 2.77 -11.75 15.61
CA LEU A 155 4.19 -11.49 15.82
C LEU A 155 4.38 -10.73 17.14
N SER A 156 5.40 -11.10 17.91
CA SER A 156 5.90 -10.21 18.97
C SER A 156 6.39 -8.91 18.33
N PRO A 157 6.45 -7.79 19.07
CA PRO A 157 7.10 -6.57 18.58
C PRO A 157 8.45 -6.91 17.95
N GLN A 158 8.66 -6.41 16.74
CA GLN A 158 9.86 -6.63 15.93
C GLN A 158 10.51 -5.29 15.68
N ARG A 159 11.82 -5.28 15.54
CA ARG A 159 12.53 -4.16 14.93
C ARG A 159 12.87 -4.47 13.48
N VAL A 160 12.34 -3.68 12.55
CA VAL A 160 12.44 -3.92 11.11
C VAL A 160 13.19 -2.77 10.45
N ALA A 161 14.34 -3.07 9.85
CA ALA A 161 15.11 -2.10 9.08
C ALA A 161 14.65 -2.08 7.61
N ILE A 162 14.32 -0.92 7.06
CA ILE A 162 13.68 -0.79 5.73
C ILE A 162 14.49 0.16 4.86
N SER A 163 15.04 -0.33 3.75
CA SER A 163 15.64 0.53 2.71
C SER A 163 14.57 0.97 1.71
N GLY A 164 14.73 2.16 1.12
CA GLY A 164 13.71 2.72 0.24
C GLY A 164 12.42 3.07 0.98
N ALA A 165 12.51 3.38 2.28
CA ALA A 165 11.39 3.73 3.15
C ALA A 165 10.58 4.94 2.66
N SER A 166 11.19 5.87 1.91
CA SER A 166 10.47 7.01 1.30
C SER A 166 9.75 6.69 -0.01
N GLY A 167 9.92 5.47 -0.55
CA GLY A 167 9.20 5.01 -1.73
C GLY A 167 7.81 4.47 -1.36
N MET A 168 6.91 4.40 -2.34
CA MET A 168 5.50 3.99 -2.15
C MET A 168 5.32 2.70 -1.31
N VAL A 169 6.11 1.65 -1.59
CA VAL A 169 6.00 0.38 -0.83
C VAL A 169 6.62 0.51 0.55
N GLY A 170 7.77 1.19 0.66
CA GLY A 170 8.48 1.37 1.93
C GLY A 170 7.67 2.20 2.92
N ASP A 171 7.10 3.32 2.47
CA ASP A 171 6.34 4.24 3.31
C ASP A 171 5.06 3.59 3.85
N ALA A 172 4.34 2.88 2.97
CA ALA A 172 3.15 2.14 3.35
C ALA A 172 3.47 0.95 4.28
N LEU A 173 4.61 0.27 4.07
CA LEU A 173 5.08 -0.82 4.93
C LEU A 173 5.46 -0.31 6.32
N SER A 174 6.30 0.73 6.39
CA SER A 174 6.72 1.36 7.65
C SER A 174 5.51 1.84 8.44
N SER A 175 4.55 2.47 7.76
CA SER A 175 3.28 2.90 8.36
C SER A 175 2.50 1.70 8.93
N MET A 176 2.22 0.66 8.13
CA MET A 176 1.48 -0.52 8.59
C MET A 176 2.17 -1.21 9.77
N LEU A 177 3.48 -1.48 9.67
CA LEU A 177 4.25 -2.13 10.73
C LEU A 177 4.25 -1.32 12.03
N THR A 178 4.40 0.00 11.94
CA THR A 178 4.31 0.90 13.09
C THR A 178 2.94 0.78 13.76
N LEU A 179 1.85 0.85 12.99
CA LEU A 179 0.50 0.73 13.54
C LEU A 179 0.18 -0.64 14.14
N LEU A 180 0.87 -1.69 13.68
CA LEU A 180 0.81 -3.03 14.28
C LEU A 180 1.71 -3.20 15.51
N GLY A 181 2.48 -2.17 15.89
CA GLY A 181 3.30 -2.15 17.09
C GLY A 181 4.74 -2.61 16.91
N HIS A 182 5.24 -2.64 15.67
CA HIS A 182 6.65 -2.89 15.37
C HIS A 182 7.45 -1.57 15.35
N ASP A 183 8.76 -1.67 15.54
CA ASP A 183 9.72 -0.56 15.48
C ASP A 183 10.37 -0.54 14.09
N CYS A 184 10.10 0.50 13.30
CA CYS A 184 10.64 0.64 11.95
C CYS A 184 11.88 1.54 11.96
N ARG A 185 12.97 1.09 11.32
CA ARG A 185 14.20 1.85 11.17
C ARG A 185 14.54 2.08 9.70
N ASP A 186 14.82 3.31 9.32
CA ASP A 186 15.08 3.65 7.92
C ASP A 186 16.53 3.36 7.55
N ILE A 187 16.75 2.59 6.49
CA ILE A 187 18.07 2.41 5.91
C ILE A 187 18.31 3.54 4.90
N VAL A 188 19.19 4.47 5.27
CA VAL A 188 19.47 5.69 4.51
C VAL A 188 20.81 5.63 3.80
N ARG A 189 20.90 6.34 2.67
CA ARG A 189 22.08 6.34 1.77
C ARG A 189 23.30 7.01 2.37
N ASP A 190 23.06 8.03 3.18
CA ASP A 190 24.10 8.86 3.78
C ASP A 190 24.28 8.50 5.26
N LYS A 191 25.05 9.29 5.99
CA LYS A 191 25.20 9.11 7.44
C LYS A 191 23.83 9.26 8.12
N ALA A 192 23.51 8.35 9.04
CA ALA A 192 22.32 8.45 9.86
C ALA A 192 22.31 9.79 10.62
N ASN A 193 21.20 10.51 10.52
CA ASN A 193 20.99 11.79 11.20
C ASN A 193 20.41 11.60 12.61
N ASP A 194 19.81 10.45 12.90
CA ASP A 194 19.28 10.07 14.20
C ASP A 194 19.39 8.55 14.50
N GLU A 195 18.86 8.13 15.64
CA GLU A 195 18.87 6.74 16.14
C GLU A 195 17.92 5.80 15.38
N SER A 196 16.90 6.34 14.69
CA SER A 196 15.96 5.57 13.88
C SER A 196 16.50 5.27 12.48
N GLU A 197 17.54 5.99 12.06
CA GLU A 197 18.23 5.78 10.78
C GLU A 197 19.44 4.85 10.90
N ILE A 198 19.66 4.04 9.87
CA ILE A 198 20.82 3.18 9.68
C ILE A 198 21.51 3.59 8.38
N GLY A 199 22.69 4.20 8.49
CA GLY A 199 23.57 4.44 7.36
C GLY A 199 24.23 3.13 6.93
N ALA A 200 23.53 2.29 6.15
CA ALA A 200 23.98 0.93 5.85
C ALA A 200 25.35 0.85 5.14
N TRP A 201 25.81 1.97 4.60
CA TRP A 201 27.05 2.11 3.84
C TRP A 201 28.13 2.91 4.60
N SER A 202 27.92 3.21 5.90
CA SER A 202 28.90 3.90 6.75
C SER A 202 29.50 2.96 7.81
N ASP A 203 30.69 2.41 7.50
CA ASP A 203 31.65 1.71 8.39
C ASP A 203 31.06 0.94 9.61
N ASP A 204 31.79 0.90 10.74
CA ASP A 204 31.51 0.01 11.89
C ASP A 204 30.19 0.34 12.63
N ASP A 205 29.68 1.56 12.52
CA ASP A 205 28.41 2.00 13.15
C ASP A 205 27.19 1.26 12.56
N ALA A 206 27.22 0.97 11.25
CA ALA A 206 26.14 0.26 10.57
C ALA A 206 25.94 -1.15 11.14
N VAL A 207 27.04 -1.87 11.40
CA VAL A 207 27.01 -3.24 11.96
C VAL A 207 26.35 -3.22 13.33
N GLN A 208 26.74 -2.29 14.21
CA GLN A 208 26.17 -2.18 15.57
C GLN A 208 24.66 -1.91 15.54
N LYS A 209 24.19 -1.07 14.60
CA LYS A 209 22.76 -0.80 14.44
C LYS A 209 22.00 -2.00 13.89
N PHE A 210 22.58 -2.74 12.93
CA PHE A 210 21.98 -3.96 12.39
C PHE A 210 21.94 -5.12 13.40
N GLU A 211 22.87 -5.18 14.36
CA GLU A 211 22.81 -6.19 15.43
C GLU A 211 21.59 -6.05 16.36
N GLN A 212 20.90 -4.91 16.28
CA GLN A 212 19.72 -4.63 17.07
C GLN A 212 18.41 -4.95 16.35
N VAL A 213 18.43 -5.32 15.06
CA VAL A 213 17.22 -5.49 14.24
C VAL A 213 16.88 -6.97 14.03
N ASP A 214 15.60 -7.30 14.02
CA ASP A 214 15.10 -8.67 13.87
C ASP A 214 14.94 -9.06 12.38
N ALA A 215 14.58 -8.08 11.54
CA ALA A 215 14.32 -8.27 10.12
C ALA A 215 14.83 -7.08 9.29
N VAL A 216 15.22 -7.35 8.05
CA VAL A 216 15.62 -6.34 7.08
C VAL A 216 14.75 -6.47 5.83
N VAL A 217 14.22 -5.35 5.34
CA VAL A 217 13.48 -5.26 4.08
C VAL A 217 14.20 -4.30 3.15
N HIS A 218 14.77 -4.82 2.07
CA HIS A 218 15.54 -4.04 1.12
C HIS A 218 14.71 -3.70 -0.13
N LEU A 219 14.13 -2.50 -0.19
CA LEU A 219 13.29 -2.03 -1.31
C LEU A 219 13.98 -0.96 -2.18
N ALA A 220 15.18 -0.52 -1.79
CA ALA A 220 15.90 0.52 -2.52
C ALA A 220 16.24 0.10 -3.95
N GLY A 221 15.94 0.98 -4.92
CA GLY A 221 16.34 0.82 -6.31
C GLY A 221 15.93 2.00 -7.17
N LYS A 222 16.70 2.33 -8.21
CA LYS A 222 16.31 3.38 -9.17
C LYS A 222 15.01 2.96 -9.88
N PRO A 223 13.96 3.80 -9.95
CA PRO A 223 12.74 3.48 -10.68
C PRO A 223 13.04 3.11 -12.14
N ILE A 224 12.50 1.99 -12.60
CA ILE A 224 12.87 1.43 -13.91
C ILE A 224 12.21 2.16 -15.10
N ALA A 225 11.12 2.88 -14.81
CA ALA A 225 10.27 3.56 -15.77
C ALA A 225 10.30 5.09 -15.62
N SER A 226 11.38 5.65 -15.05
CA SER A 226 11.54 7.11 -14.91
C SER A 226 12.05 7.77 -16.19
N GLU A 227 12.95 7.09 -16.92
CA GLU A 227 13.67 7.63 -18.07
C GLU A 227 13.81 6.56 -19.15
N ARG A 228 13.97 6.98 -20.41
CA ARG A 228 14.21 6.06 -21.54
C ARG A 228 15.54 5.33 -21.31
N TRP A 229 15.58 4.03 -21.62
CA TRP A 229 16.80 3.24 -21.42
C TRP A 229 17.88 3.58 -22.45
N THR A 230 18.92 4.27 -21.98
CA THR A 230 20.26 4.33 -22.60
C THR A 230 21.18 3.34 -21.89
N ASP A 231 22.38 3.12 -22.41
CA ASP A 231 23.37 2.24 -21.76
C ASP A 231 23.76 2.76 -20.37
N GLU A 232 23.85 4.07 -20.18
CA GLU A 232 24.12 4.71 -18.89
C GLU A 232 22.99 4.41 -17.89
N VAL A 233 21.73 4.59 -18.31
CA VAL A 233 20.55 4.29 -17.48
C VAL A 233 20.50 2.82 -17.10
N LYS A 234 20.80 1.91 -18.04
CA LYS A 234 20.87 0.46 -17.78
C LYS A 234 21.98 0.13 -16.77
N GLN A 235 23.15 0.77 -16.87
CA GLN A 235 24.22 0.59 -15.90
C GLN A 235 23.88 1.15 -14.52
N GLU A 236 23.16 2.27 -14.43
CA GLU A 236 22.66 2.78 -13.15
C GLU A 236 21.59 1.85 -12.55
N ILE A 237 20.69 1.31 -13.38
CA ILE A 237 19.70 0.31 -12.95
C ILE A 237 20.39 -0.91 -12.33
N ARG A 238 21.46 -1.41 -12.98
CA ARG A 238 22.28 -2.52 -12.46
C ARG A 238 22.97 -2.15 -11.16
N ARG A 239 23.79 -1.10 -11.14
CA ARG A 239 24.56 -0.67 -9.95
C ARG A 239 23.67 -0.37 -8.74
N SER A 240 22.53 0.29 -8.96
CA SER A 240 21.60 0.63 -7.87
C SER A 240 20.92 -0.59 -7.23
N ARG A 241 20.93 -1.75 -7.90
CA ARG A 241 20.33 -3.01 -7.42
C ARG A 241 21.39 -3.99 -6.95
N VAL A 242 22.40 -4.26 -7.78
CA VAL A 242 23.40 -5.30 -7.53
C VAL A 242 24.39 -4.86 -6.46
N ASP A 243 25.10 -3.76 -6.69
CA ASP A 243 26.17 -3.30 -5.81
C ASP A 243 25.62 -2.97 -4.41
N LYS A 244 24.54 -2.20 -4.35
CA LYS A 244 23.91 -1.83 -3.07
C LYS A 244 23.37 -3.01 -2.28
N THR A 245 22.83 -4.02 -2.96
CA THR A 245 22.36 -5.25 -2.30
C THR A 245 23.56 -6.06 -1.81
N ARG A 246 24.62 -6.16 -2.61
CA ARG A 246 25.86 -6.85 -2.22
C ARG A 246 26.45 -6.21 -0.97
N ASP A 247 26.63 -4.90 -0.97
CA ASP A 247 27.18 -4.15 0.17
C ASP A 247 26.36 -4.36 1.43
N LEU A 248 25.02 -4.23 1.34
CA LEU A 248 24.12 -4.49 2.46
C LEU A 248 24.30 -5.92 3.00
N CYS A 249 24.30 -6.92 2.12
CA CYS A 249 24.42 -8.32 2.52
C CYS A 249 25.78 -8.63 3.16
N GLU A 250 26.86 -8.02 2.67
CA GLU A 250 28.19 -8.12 3.27
C GLU A 250 28.26 -7.47 4.65
N THR A 251 27.61 -6.32 4.84
CA THR A 251 27.47 -5.67 6.16
C THR A 251 26.68 -6.55 7.13
N LEU A 252 25.55 -7.11 6.69
CA LEU A 252 24.75 -8.03 7.51
C LEU A 252 25.53 -9.31 7.88
N ALA A 253 26.36 -9.82 6.96
CA ALA A 253 27.17 -11.00 7.21
C ALA A 253 28.22 -10.79 8.33
N LYS A 254 28.68 -9.55 8.54
CA LYS A 254 29.63 -9.18 9.61
C LYS A 254 28.99 -9.11 11.00
N CYS A 255 27.66 -9.04 11.09
CA CYS A 255 26.95 -8.95 12.37
C CYS A 255 27.13 -10.25 13.17
N THR A 256 27.39 -10.13 14.47
CA THR A 256 27.39 -11.27 15.40
C THR A 256 25.96 -11.74 15.62
N ASN A 257 25.10 -10.80 16.05
CA ASN A 257 23.65 -11.01 16.15
C ASN A 257 23.02 -10.62 14.81
N LYS A 258 22.73 -11.62 13.97
CA LYS A 258 22.20 -11.39 12.62
C LYS A 258 20.68 -11.23 12.65
N PRO A 259 20.09 -10.41 11.76
CA PRO A 259 18.65 -10.44 11.56
C PRO A 259 18.21 -11.84 11.10
N LYS A 260 17.01 -12.25 11.51
CA LYS A 260 16.46 -13.57 11.19
C LYS A 260 16.11 -13.69 9.71
N VAL A 261 15.78 -12.58 9.07
CA VAL A 261 15.37 -12.55 7.67
C VAL A 261 15.78 -11.28 6.95
N LEU A 262 16.20 -11.44 5.69
CA LEU A 262 16.33 -10.38 4.70
C LEU A 262 15.29 -10.61 3.59
N ILE A 263 14.34 -9.70 3.47
CA ILE A 263 13.41 -9.65 2.33
C ILE A 263 13.97 -8.65 1.33
N CYS A 264 14.53 -9.15 0.24
CA CYS A 264 15.08 -8.32 -0.83
C CYS A 264 14.06 -8.19 -1.95
N ALA A 265 13.78 -6.95 -2.36
CA ALA A 265 13.00 -6.71 -3.58
C ALA A 265 13.67 -7.43 -4.78
N SER A 266 12.83 -7.97 -5.65
CA SER A 266 13.16 -8.50 -6.97
C SER A 266 12.02 -8.10 -7.91
N ALA A 267 11.98 -8.63 -9.13
CA ALA A 267 10.93 -8.33 -10.08
C ALA A 267 10.52 -9.55 -10.91
N SER A 268 9.23 -9.61 -11.22
CA SER A 268 8.65 -10.54 -12.20
C SER A 268 9.31 -10.49 -13.58
N GLY A 269 9.98 -9.38 -13.93
CA GLY A 269 10.81 -9.27 -15.14
C GLY A 269 11.92 -10.32 -15.24
N ILE A 270 12.22 -11.06 -14.15
CA ILE A 270 13.16 -12.19 -14.18
C ILE A 270 12.79 -13.29 -15.18
N TYR A 271 11.50 -13.46 -15.48
CA TYR A 271 11.02 -14.54 -16.33
C TYR A 271 11.10 -14.24 -17.83
N GLY A 272 11.26 -12.98 -18.22
CA GLY A 272 11.17 -12.54 -19.62
C GLY A 272 9.77 -12.75 -20.23
N ASP A 273 9.63 -12.59 -21.55
CA ASP A 273 8.38 -12.87 -22.26
C ASP A 273 8.18 -14.39 -22.44
N ARG A 274 7.04 -14.90 -21.97
CA ARG A 274 6.70 -16.33 -21.95
C ARG A 274 5.34 -16.63 -22.56
N GLY A 275 4.74 -15.66 -23.24
CA GLY A 275 3.45 -15.85 -23.89
C GLY A 275 2.37 -16.29 -22.91
N ASP A 276 1.77 -17.45 -23.16
CA ASP A 276 0.67 -18.02 -22.39
C ASP A 276 1.13 -19.08 -21.36
N GLU A 277 2.43 -19.27 -21.16
CA GLU A 277 2.96 -20.20 -20.15
C GLU A 277 2.66 -19.72 -18.73
N ILE A 278 2.19 -20.63 -17.86
CA ILE A 278 2.01 -20.37 -16.43
C ILE A 278 3.37 -20.51 -15.72
N LEU A 279 3.79 -19.43 -15.07
CA LEU A 279 5.09 -19.31 -14.42
C LEU A 279 4.97 -19.41 -12.90
N THR A 280 5.90 -20.13 -12.30
CA THR A 280 6.05 -20.28 -10.85
C THR A 280 7.45 -19.86 -10.43
N GLU A 281 7.74 -19.85 -9.14
CA GLU A 281 9.05 -19.55 -8.59
C GLU A 281 10.14 -20.53 -9.08
N ASP A 282 9.75 -21.75 -9.46
CA ASP A 282 10.63 -22.80 -9.97
C ASP A 282 10.82 -22.73 -11.50
N SER A 283 10.14 -21.81 -12.19
CA SER A 283 10.26 -21.63 -13.65
C SER A 283 11.62 -21.03 -14.03
N GLU A 284 12.12 -21.40 -15.21
CA GLU A 284 13.36 -20.86 -15.76
C GLU A 284 13.30 -19.34 -15.96
N THR A 285 14.43 -18.67 -15.77
CA THR A 285 14.57 -17.22 -15.99
C THR A 285 14.68 -16.89 -17.48
N GLY A 286 14.21 -15.71 -17.90
CA GLY A 286 14.33 -15.23 -19.28
C GLY A 286 15.77 -14.87 -19.67
N ASP A 287 16.00 -14.46 -20.90
CA ASP A 287 17.35 -14.12 -21.43
C ASP A 287 17.52 -12.63 -21.76
N ASP A 288 16.52 -11.81 -21.47
CA ASP A 288 16.55 -10.37 -21.72
C ASP A 288 17.32 -9.56 -20.66
N PHE A 289 17.42 -8.25 -20.89
CA PHE A 289 18.10 -7.31 -19.98
C PHE A 289 17.50 -7.31 -18.56
N LEU A 290 16.18 -7.36 -18.41
CA LEU A 290 15.54 -7.36 -17.10
C LEU A 290 15.77 -8.67 -16.36
N ALA A 291 15.75 -9.78 -17.11
CA ALA A 291 16.05 -11.08 -16.56
C ALA A 291 17.48 -11.17 -16.05
N ASP A 292 18.44 -10.64 -16.81
CA ASP A 292 19.84 -10.51 -16.39
C ASP A 292 20.00 -9.65 -15.13
N VAL A 293 19.39 -8.46 -15.10
CA VAL A 293 19.41 -7.58 -13.93
C VAL A 293 18.84 -8.28 -12.69
N ALA A 294 17.68 -8.94 -12.82
CA ALA A 294 17.03 -9.60 -11.70
C ALA A 294 17.83 -10.80 -11.19
N ARG A 295 18.41 -11.63 -12.06
CA ARG A 295 19.32 -12.71 -11.66
C ARG A 295 20.53 -12.20 -10.87
N GLN A 296 21.18 -11.16 -11.37
CA GLN A 296 22.33 -10.57 -10.69
C GLN A 296 21.94 -9.97 -9.34
N TRP A 297 20.76 -9.35 -9.28
CA TRP A 297 20.19 -8.79 -8.05
C TRP A 297 19.90 -9.88 -7.00
N GLU A 298 19.25 -10.97 -7.38
CA GLU A 298 19.01 -12.10 -6.46
C GLU A 298 20.33 -12.74 -6.00
N SER A 299 21.29 -12.91 -6.91
CA SER A 299 22.64 -13.43 -6.60
C SER A 299 23.47 -12.51 -5.70
N ALA A 300 23.17 -11.21 -5.68
CA ALA A 300 23.78 -10.24 -4.76
C ALA A 300 23.50 -10.57 -3.28
N CYS A 301 22.43 -11.33 -3.00
CA CYS A 301 22.06 -11.74 -1.64
C CYS A 301 22.90 -12.90 -1.08
N ARG A 302 23.75 -13.53 -1.89
CA ARG A 302 24.55 -14.70 -1.48
C ARG A 302 25.33 -14.53 -0.16
N PRO A 303 25.96 -13.39 0.19
CA PRO A 303 26.72 -13.25 1.43
C PRO A 303 25.82 -13.38 2.66
N ALA A 304 24.57 -12.90 2.59
CA ALA A 304 23.61 -13.06 3.67
C ALA A 304 23.20 -14.53 3.83
N VAL A 305 22.95 -15.24 2.72
CA VAL A 305 22.64 -16.68 2.74
C VAL A 305 23.79 -17.49 3.33
N GLU A 306 25.03 -17.25 2.88
CA GLU A 306 26.24 -17.92 3.38
C GLU A 306 26.49 -17.64 4.86
N ALA A 307 26.08 -16.46 5.34
CA ALA A 307 26.13 -16.07 6.75
C ALA A 307 24.99 -16.67 7.60
N GLY A 308 24.09 -17.46 7.01
CA GLY A 308 22.97 -18.13 7.69
C GLY A 308 21.71 -17.26 7.85
N ILE A 309 21.63 -16.11 7.18
CA ILE A 309 20.42 -15.27 7.18
C ILE A 309 19.43 -15.84 6.17
N ARG A 310 18.18 -16.03 6.59
CA ARG A 310 17.10 -16.43 5.67
C ARG A 310 16.83 -15.29 4.68
N VAL A 311 16.95 -15.57 3.39
CA VAL A 311 16.66 -14.59 2.34
C VAL A 311 15.36 -14.93 1.62
N VAL A 312 14.51 -13.93 1.41
CA VAL A 312 13.35 -14.00 0.51
C VAL A 312 13.55 -12.99 -0.62
N ASN A 313 13.57 -13.45 -1.86
CA ASN A 313 13.62 -12.60 -3.04
C ASN A 313 12.18 -12.34 -3.52
N ALA A 314 11.65 -11.17 -3.18
CA ALA A 314 10.27 -10.77 -3.47
C ALA A 314 10.12 -10.33 -4.93
N ARG A 315 9.77 -11.26 -5.82
CA ARG A 315 9.54 -11.01 -7.25
C ARG A 315 8.21 -10.29 -7.46
N PHE A 316 8.24 -8.96 -7.39
CA PHE A 316 7.04 -8.14 -7.53
C PHE A 316 6.46 -8.18 -8.96
N GLY A 317 5.15 -8.40 -9.04
CA GLY A 317 4.36 -8.13 -10.24
C GLY A 317 4.09 -6.63 -10.44
N LEU A 318 3.03 -6.34 -11.19
CA LEU A 318 2.51 -4.99 -11.37
C LEU A 318 1.79 -4.54 -10.09
N ILE A 319 2.49 -3.82 -9.21
CA ILE A 319 1.90 -3.27 -7.98
C ILE A 319 0.90 -2.17 -8.36
N LEU A 320 -0.36 -2.37 -7.97
CA LEU A 320 -1.47 -1.46 -8.27
C LEU A 320 -1.77 -0.54 -7.08
N SER A 321 -1.52 0.76 -7.28
CA SER A 321 -1.87 1.84 -6.34
C SER A 321 -2.13 3.14 -7.13
N PRO A 322 -3.13 3.96 -6.76
CA PRO A 322 -3.30 5.27 -7.38
C PRO A 322 -2.27 6.30 -6.91
N ALA A 323 -1.59 6.05 -5.79
CA ALA A 323 -0.61 6.98 -5.19
C ALA A 323 0.77 6.89 -5.85
N GLY A 324 0.99 5.96 -6.77
CA GLY A 324 2.28 5.76 -7.40
C GLY A 324 2.33 4.60 -8.39
N GLY A 325 3.45 4.49 -9.09
CA GLY A 325 3.77 3.31 -9.89
C GLY A 325 3.00 3.23 -11.21
N ALA A 326 2.61 2.02 -11.60
CA ALA A 326 2.06 1.78 -12.92
C ALA A 326 0.60 2.21 -13.06
N LEU A 327 -0.23 1.92 -12.05
CA LEU A 327 -1.65 2.27 -12.11
C LEU A 327 -1.84 3.79 -12.21
N GLU A 328 -1.16 4.59 -11.40
CA GLU A 328 -1.16 6.05 -11.48
C GLU A 328 -0.92 6.56 -12.92
N LYS A 329 0.11 6.03 -13.59
CA LYS A 329 0.45 6.38 -14.98
C LYS A 329 -0.62 5.95 -15.99
N MET A 330 -1.37 4.87 -15.69
CA MET A 330 -2.46 4.37 -16.53
C MET A 330 -3.78 5.12 -16.32
N LEU A 331 -3.98 5.80 -15.18
CA LEU A 331 -5.24 6.48 -14.86
C LEU A 331 -5.57 7.59 -15.85
N THR A 332 -4.59 8.41 -16.25
CA THR A 332 -4.82 9.53 -17.16
C THR A 332 -5.27 9.04 -18.55
N PRO A 333 -4.54 8.14 -19.25
CA PRO A 333 -5.03 7.55 -20.49
C PRO A 333 -6.41 6.90 -20.34
N ALA A 334 -6.65 6.14 -19.28
CA ALA A 334 -7.94 5.47 -19.06
C ALA A 334 -9.11 6.46 -18.88
N LYS A 335 -8.89 7.60 -18.21
CA LYS A 335 -9.87 8.69 -18.10
C LYS A 335 -10.26 9.27 -19.45
N PHE A 336 -9.36 9.23 -20.43
CA PHE A 336 -9.57 9.66 -21.82
C PHE A 336 -9.89 8.51 -22.78
N CYS A 337 -10.52 7.44 -22.28
CA CYS A 337 -10.95 6.29 -23.06
C CYS A 337 -9.79 5.47 -23.70
N GLY A 338 -8.60 5.54 -23.09
CA GLY A 338 -7.44 4.75 -23.45
C GLY A 338 -7.72 3.24 -23.37
N GLY A 339 -7.11 2.53 -24.32
CA GLY A 339 -7.36 1.13 -24.63
C GLY A 339 -6.23 0.20 -24.23
N LYS A 340 -6.37 -1.05 -24.71
CA LYS A 340 -5.32 -2.07 -24.67
C LYS A 340 -4.00 -1.59 -25.29
N LEU A 341 -2.90 -2.17 -24.83
CA LEU A 341 -1.54 -1.94 -25.32
C LEU A 341 -1.16 -3.05 -26.31
N GLY A 342 -0.70 -2.67 -27.50
CA GLY A 342 -0.31 -3.62 -28.54
C GLY A 342 -1.47 -4.54 -28.96
N SER A 343 -1.24 -5.85 -28.95
CA SER A 343 -2.30 -6.84 -29.24
C SER A 343 -3.36 -6.88 -28.14
N GLY A 344 -2.95 -6.61 -26.90
CA GLY A 344 -3.72 -6.76 -25.67
C GLY A 344 -3.83 -8.20 -25.18
N ASN A 345 -3.13 -9.15 -25.81
CA ASN A 345 -3.17 -10.57 -25.43
C ASN A 345 -2.17 -10.90 -24.32
N GLN A 346 -1.13 -10.08 -24.14
CA GLN A 346 -0.12 -10.30 -23.13
C GLN A 346 -0.73 -10.31 -21.72
N PHE A 347 -0.23 -11.23 -20.89
CA PHE A 347 -0.65 -11.34 -19.49
C PHE A 347 0.04 -10.29 -18.61
N PHE A 348 -0.77 -9.68 -17.76
CA PHE A 348 -0.35 -8.85 -16.64
C PHE A 348 -0.55 -9.62 -15.35
N SER A 349 0.56 -9.90 -14.68
CA SER A 349 0.56 -10.41 -13.32
C SER A 349 0.60 -9.23 -12.35
N TRP A 350 -0.53 -8.90 -11.77
CA TRP A 350 -0.73 -7.73 -10.91
C TRP A 350 -0.73 -8.12 -9.43
N ILE A 351 -0.58 -7.15 -8.53
CA ILE A 351 -0.81 -7.34 -7.09
C ILE A 351 -1.30 -6.02 -6.46
N ALA A 352 -2.21 -6.10 -5.50
CA ALA A 352 -2.60 -4.94 -4.70
C ALA A 352 -1.42 -4.46 -3.83
N LEU A 353 -1.27 -3.15 -3.63
CA LEU A 353 -0.26 -2.64 -2.68
C LEU A 353 -0.44 -3.24 -1.29
N ASP A 354 -1.68 -3.32 -0.78
CA ASP A 354 -1.97 -3.91 0.53
C ASP A 354 -1.58 -5.41 0.62
N ASP A 355 -1.63 -6.15 -0.50
CA ASP A 355 -1.16 -7.55 -0.55
C ASP A 355 0.37 -7.67 -0.61
N VAL A 356 1.05 -6.67 -1.16
CA VAL A 356 2.51 -6.58 -1.04
C VAL A 356 2.91 -6.41 0.43
N LEU A 357 2.23 -5.52 1.15
CA LEU A 357 2.52 -5.27 2.57
C LEU A 357 2.23 -6.52 3.41
N GLY A 358 1.05 -7.13 3.22
CA GLY A 358 0.67 -8.36 3.91
C GLY A 358 1.60 -9.53 3.60
N GLY A 359 2.03 -9.69 2.34
CA GLY A 359 2.99 -10.71 1.95
C GLY A 359 4.37 -10.51 2.59
N ILE A 360 4.85 -9.27 2.71
CA ILE A 360 6.10 -8.96 3.40
C ILE A 360 5.98 -9.30 4.89
N TYR A 361 4.89 -8.88 5.54
CA TYR A 361 4.60 -9.21 6.94
C TYR A 361 4.58 -10.73 7.17
N HIS A 362 3.91 -11.46 6.29
CA HIS A 362 3.86 -12.93 6.31
C HIS A 362 5.25 -13.55 6.18
N CYS A 363 6.11 -13.05 5.29
CA CYS A 363 7.48 -13.52 5.14
C CYS A 363 8.37 -13.21 6.34
N ILE A 364 8.11 -12.12 7.07
CA ILE A 364 8.77 -11.82 8.35
C ILE A 364 8.36 -12.87 9.38
N ALA A 365 7.05 -13.15 9.50
CA ALA A 365 6.50 -14.06 10.49
C ALA A 365 6.78 -15.54 10.23
N ASN A 366 6.83 -15.94 8.95
CA ASN A 366 6.81 -17.34 8.55
C ASN A 366 8.21 -17.78 8.08
N GLU A 367 8.87 -18.57 8.92
CA GLU A 367 10.23 -19.08 8.66
C GLU A 367 10.31 -20.08 7.50
N SER A 368 9.16 -20.66 7.07
CA SER A 368 9.14 -21.61 5.95
C SER A 368 9.36 -20.96 4.58
N VAL A 369 9.16 -19.64 4.47
CA VAL A 369 9.34 -18.91 3.20
C VAL A 369 10.79 -18.46 3.08
N SER A 370 11.46 -18.98 2.05
CA SER A 370 12.86 -18.64 1.69
C SER A 370 13.09 -18.80 0.19
N GLY A 371 14.13 -18.16 -0.32
CA GLY A 371 14.44 -18.09 -1.74
C GLY A 371 13.46 -17.21 -2.52
N PRO A 372 13.28 -17.47 -3.82
CA PRO A 372 12.34 -16.72 -4.65
C PRO A 372 10.89 -16.88 -4.20
N ALA A 373 10.16 -15.77 -4.15
CA ALA A 373 8.72 -15.73 -3.88
C ALA A 373 8.04 -14.78 -4.87
N ASN A 374 7.00 -15.24 -5.57
CA ASN A 374 6.23 -14.39 -6.47
C ASN A 374 5.22 -13.55 -5.68
N PHE A 375 5.36 -12.23 -5.75
CA PHE A 375 4.43 -11.26 -5.18
C PHE A 375 3.48 -10.80 -6.29
N VAL A 376 2.55 -11.68 -6.62
CA VAL A 376 1.47 -11.49 -7.60
C VAL A 376 0.16 -11.98 -6.99
N SER A 377 -0.98 -11.42 -7.38
CA SER A 377 -2.29 -11.99 -7.07
C SER A 377 -2.47 -13.33 -7.83
N PRO A 378 -3.31 -14.26 -7.33
CA PRO A 378 -3.40 -15.62 -7.89
C PRO A 378 -3.87 -15.71 -9.35
N GLU A 379 -4.59 -14.70 -9.84
CA GLU A 379 -5.19 -14.71 -11.18
C GLU A 379 -4.56 -13.64 -12.09
N PRO A 380 -3.64 -14.02 -12.99
CA PRO A 380 -3.13 -13.11 -14.01
C PRO A 380 -4.22 -12.78 -15.03
N ILE A 381 -4.15 -11.58 -15.61
CA ILE A 381 -5.19 -11.08 -16.53
C ILE A 381 -4.58 -10.64 -17.85
N ARG A 382 -5.31 -10.81 -18.97
CA ARG A 382 -4.84 -10.24 -20.25
C ARG A 382 -4.98 -8.72 -20.25
N ASN A 383 -4.03 -8.03 -20.89
CA ASN A 383 -4.00 -6.58 -20.95
C ASN A 383 -5.31 -5.94 -21.49
N ARG A 384 -5.95 -6.56 -22.48
CA ARG A 384 -7.24 -6.08 -23.02
C ARG A 384 -8.37 -6.11 -21.99
N ASP A 385 -8.37 -7.12 -21.12
CA ASP A 385 -9.39 -7.32 -20.10
C ASP A 385 -9.12 -6.37 -18.92
N PHE A 386 -7.85 -6.18 -18.56
CA PHE A 386 -7.42 -5.13 -17.64
C PHE A 386 -7.86 -3.73 -18.09
N ALA A 387 -7.59 -3.35 -19.35
CA ALA A 387 -7.95 -2.02 -19.87
C ALA A 387 -9.46 -1.80 -19.88
N THR A 388 -10.23 -2.83 -20.26
CA THR A 388 -11.69 -2.81 -20.23
C THR A 388 -12.23 -2.65 -18.81
N LEU A 389 -11.67 -3.38 -17.84
CA LEU A 389 -12.08 -3.34 -16.45
C LEU A 389 -11.74 -1.98 -15.80
N LEU A 390 -10.53 -1.47 -16.00
CA LEU A 390 -10.13 -0.15 -15.52
C LEU A 390 -11.06 0.94 -16.07
N GLY A 391 -11.35 0.89 -17.38
CA GLY A 391 -12.33 1.79 -17.99
C GLY A 391 -13.70 1.70 -17.31
N ARG A 392 -14.23 0.49 -17.12
CA ARG A 392 -15.52 0.26 -16.44
C ARG A 392 -15.55 0.86 -15.04
N VAL A 393 -14.52 0.62 -14.22
CA VAL A 393 -14.41 1.16 -12.84
C VAL A 393 -14.37 2.70 -12.86
N LEU A 394 -13.73 3.30 -13.87
CA LEU A 394 -13.67 4.75 -14.06
C LEU A 394 -14.93 5.34 -14.72
N GLY A 395 -15.87 4.52 -15.18
CA GLY A 395 -17.04 4.96 -15.96
C GLY A 395 -16.68 5.46 -17.36
N ARG A 396 -15.63 4.93 -17.98
CA ARG A 396 -15.12 5.30 -19.31
C ARG A 396 -14.97 4.07 -20.20
N PRO A 397 -15.44 4.10 -21.47
CA PRO A 397 -15.21 2.98 -22.39
C PRO A 397 -13.72 2.90 -22.80
N SER A 398 -13.22 1.70 -23.07
CA SER A 398 -11.84 1.45 -23.50
C SER A 398 -11.78 1.41 -25.03
N LEU A 399 -11.62 2.57 -25.68
CA LEU A 399 -11.82 2.73 -27.13
C LEU A 399 -10.53 2.86 -27.93
N PHE A 400 -9.51 3.53 -27.39
CA PHE A 400 -8.33 3.92 -28.15
C PHE A 400 -7.11 3.08 -27.77
N PRO A 401 -6.83 1.96 -28.46
CA PRO A 401 -5.65 1.14 -28.16
C PRO A 401 -4.37 1.92 -28.42
N ALA A 402 -3.30 1.60 -27.68
CA ALA A 402 -1.96 2.11 -27.93
C ALA A 402 -1.20 1.11 -28.83
N PRO A 403 -0.95 1.41 -30.12
CA PRO A 403 -0.28 0.47 -31.02
C PRO A 403 1.16 0.18 -30.56
N ALA A 404 1.62 -1.06 -30.73
CA ALA A 404 2.97 -1.47 -30.34
C ALA A 404 4.06 -0.61 -31.01
N ALA A 405 3.89 -0.24 -32.27
CA ALA A 405 4.82 0.64 -32.98
C ALA A 405 4.92 2.03 -32.33
N ALA A 406 3.80 2.61 -31.87
CA ALA A 406 3.79 3.90 -31.18
C ALA A 406 4.46 3.80 -29.80
N LEU A 407 4.21 2.70 -29.07
CA LEU A 407 4.87 2.43 -27.79
C LEU A 407 6.38 2.30 -27.95
N ARG A 408 6.85 1.53 -28.94
CA ARG A 408 8.29 1.38 -29.25
C ARG A 408 8.93 2.70 -29.69
N LEU A 409 8.22 3.53 -30.45
CA LEU A 409 8.73 4.85 -30.84
C LEU A 409 8.97 5.74 -29.61
N GLY A 410 8.02 5.79 -28.69
CA GLY A 410 8.10 6.61 -27.47
C GLY A 410 9.08 6.06 -26.44
N LEU A 411 9.03 4.75 -26.15
CA LEU A 411 9.68 4.13 -25.00
C LEU A 411 10.91 3.27 -25.38
N GLY A 412 11.14 2.99 -26.66
CA GLY A 412 12.21 2.10 -27.09
C GLY A 412 12.02 0.68 -26.56
N GLU A 413 13.12 0.06 -26.15
CA GLU A 413 13.16 -1.32 -25.61
C GLU A 413 12.29 -1.52 -24.35
N MET A 414 12.03 -0.44 -23.59
CA MET A 414 11.14 -0.50 -22.43
C MET A 414 9.72 -0.91 -22.80
N ALA A 415 9.26 -0.58 -24.02
CA ALA A 415 7.94 -0.99 -24.47
C ALA A 415 7.83 -2.52 -24.49
N ASP A 416 8.84 -3.18 -25.05
CA ASP A 416 8.87 -4.64 -25.15
C ASP A 416 9.05 -5.27 -23.75
N ALA A 417 9.99 -4.78 -22.96
CA ALA A 417 10.31 -5.36 -21.66
C ALA A 417 9.25 -5.13 -20.56
N LEU A 418 8.54 -3.98 -20.57
CA LEU A 418 7.62 -3.60 -19.48
C LEU A 418 6.13 -3.68 -19.85
N LEU A 419 5.79 -3.44 -21.13
CA LEU A 419 4.38 -3.24 -21.53
C LEU A 419 3.85 -4.33 -22.46
N LEU A 420 4.72 -4.91 -23.29
CA LEU A 420 4.34 -5.87 -24.32
C LEU A 420 4.73 -7.32 -23.99
N SER A 421 5.69 -7.52 -23.08
CA SER A 421 6.04 -8.83 -22.52
C SER A 421 4.86 -9.49 -21.83
N SER A 422 4.70 -10.80 -22.02
CA SER A 422 3.61 -11.59 -21.46
C SER A 422 4.14 -12.52 -20.38
N THR A 423 3.67 -12.31 -19.14
CA THR A 423 4.00 -13.16 -18.00
C THR A 423 2.73 -13.52 -17.22
N ALA A 424 2.35 -14.80 -17.26
CA ALA A 424 1.24 -15.34 -16.47
C ALA A 424 1.80 -16.05 -15.24
N ILE A 425 2.05 -15.28 -14.18
CA ILE A 425 2.75 -15.74 -12.97
C ILE A 425 1.72 -16.09 -11.90
N ILE A 426 1.98 -17.17 -11.16
CA ILE A 426 1.20 -17.55 -9.98
C ILE A 426 2.07 -17.56 -8.70
N PRO A 427 1.50 -17.24 -7.53
CA PRO A 427 2.25 -17.07 -6.28
C PRO A 427 2.28 -18.35 -5.45
N ARG A 428 2.95 -19.42 -5.93
CA ARG A 428 2.91 -20.71 -5.23
C ARG A 428 3.52 -20.62 -3.84
N ARG A 429 4.65 -19.94 -3.66
CA ARG A 429 5.33 -19.89 -2.34
C ARG A 429 4.50 -19.16 -1.28
N LEU A 430 3.84 -18.06 -1.65
CA LEU A 430 2.93 -17.36 -0.73
C LEU A 430 1.67 -18.18 -0.45
N SER A 431 1.06 -18.77 -1.48
CA SER A 431 -0.16 -19.57 -1.34
C SER A 431 0.07 -20.84 -0.51
N ASP A 432 1.12 -21.60 -0.83
CA ASP A 432 1.47 -22.86 -0.17
C ASP A 432 1.92 -22.64 1.29
N SER A 433 2.44 -21.45 1.62
CA SER A 433 2.78 -21.06 3.00
C SER A 433 1.60 -20.48 3.79
N GLY A 434 0.40 -20.45 3.20
CA GLY A 434 -0.84 -20.06 3.86
C GLY A 434 -1.15 -18.56 3.86
N TYR A 435 -0.44 -17.75 3.06
CA TYR A 435 -0.78 -16.33 2.92
C TYR A 435 -2.18 -16.18 2.31
N ARG A 436 -3.01 -15.34 2.93
CA ARG A 436 -4.36 -15.05 2.46
C ARG A 436 -4.37 -13.68 1.78
N PHE A 437 -4.58 -13.68 0.46
CA PHE A 437 -4.68 -12.46 -0.32
C PHE A 437 -5.93 -11.66 0.05
N ARG A 438 -5.77 -10.36 0.28
CA ARG A 438 -6.87 -9.40 0.47
C ARG A 438 -7.65 -9.19 -0.82
N PHE A 439 -6.97 -9.28 -1.96
CA PHE A 439 -7.55 -9.07 -3.29
C PHE A 439 -7.17 -10.18 -4.27
N THR A 440 -8.11 -11.09 -4.52
CA THR A 440 -8.04 -12.06 -5.63
C THR A 440 -8.82 -11.59 -6.85
N ASP A 441 -9.83 -10.71 -6.67
CA ASP A 441 -10.58 -10.08 -7.75
C ASP A 441 -10.03 -8.67 -8.04
N LEU A 442 -9.57 -8.47 -9.28
CA LEU A 442 -9.05 -7.18 -9.73
C LEU A 442 -10.14 -6.08 -9.73
N ALA A 443 -11.41 -6.44 -9.97
CA ALA A 443 -12.50 -5.47 -9.98
C ALA A 443 -12.73 -4.89 -8.59
N ASP A 444 -12.68 -5.74 -7.55
CA ASP A 444 -12.73 -5.33 -6.14
C ASP A 444 -11.53 -4.45 -5.80
N GLN A 445 -10.31 -4.85 -6.18
CA GLN A 445 -9.11 -4.05 -5.92
C GLN A 445 -9.17 -2.65 -6.54
N LEU A 446 -9.50 -2.56 -7.83
CA LEU A 446 -9.60 -1.27 -8.53
C LEU A 446 -10.72 -0.41 -7.96
N SER A 447 -11.85 -1.02 -7.59
CA SER A 447 -12.98 -0.30 -6.98
C SER A 447 -12.64 0.21 -5.58
N TYR A 448 -11.92 -0.58 -4.80
CA TYR A 448 -11.40 -0.20 -3.49
C TYR A 448 -10.40 0.96 -3.61
N CYS A 449 -9.32 0.79 -4.37
CA CYS A 449 -8.24 1.77 -4.41
C CYS A 449 -8.59 3.04 -5.20
N LEU A 450 -9.68 3.06 -5.98
CA LEU A 450 -10.15 4.25 -6.72
C LEU A 450 -11.41 4.88 -6.11
N GLY A 451 -11.76 4.52 -4.87
CA GLY A 451 -12.84 5.17 -4.12
C GLY A 451 -14.23 4.91 -4.70
N LYS A 452 -14.46 3.71 -5.23
CA LYS A 452 -15.77 3.28 -5.76
C LYS A 452 -16.58 2.49 -4.75
N HIS A 453 -15.93 1.88 -3.76
CA HIS A 453 -16.65 1.31 -2.62
C HIS A 453 -17.33 2.41 -1.81
N ARG A 454 -18.50 2.11 -1.31
CA ARG A 454 -19.30 2.98 -0.44
C ARG A 454 -19.70 2.15 0.77
N LEU A 455 -19.59 2.73 1.95
CA LEU A 455 -20.13 2.18 3.18
C LEU A 455 -21.34 3.03 3.55
N PRO A 456 -22.58 2.58 3.27
CA PRO A 456 -23.77 3.35 3.63
C PRO A 456 -23.87 3.53 5.14
N SER A 457 -24.47 4.64 5.59
CA SER A 457 -24.74 4.89 7.01
C SER A 457 -25.57 3.75 7.62
N SER A 458 -25.13 3.24 8.77
CA SER A 458 -25.77 2.16 9.54
C SER A 458 -27.04 2.58 10.29
N THR A 459 -27.46 3.85 10.18
CA THR A 459 -28.70 4.34 10.78
C THR A 459 -29.93 3.71 10.12
N SER A 460 -30.47 2.66 10.74
CA SER A 460 -31.92 2.55 10.89
C SER A 460 -32.38 3.83 11.58
N ASP A 461 -33.13 4.66 10.86
CA ASP A 461 -33.69 5.90 11.36
C ASP A 461 -34.67 5.58 12.51
N PRO A 462 -34.41 5.99 13.77
CA PRO A 462 -35.31 5.70 14.90
C PRO A 462 -36.71 6.30 14.71
N ASP A 463 -36.85 7.29 13.82
CA ASP A 463 -38.12 7.99 13.53
C ASP A 463 -38.83 7.49 12.25
N SER A 464 -38.31 6.47 11.56
CA SER A 464 -38.94 5.93 10.33
C SER A 464 -40.12 4.97 10.58
N ASN A 465 -40.60 4.87 11.82
CA ASN A 465 -41.75 4.03 12.18
C ASN A 465 -42.99 4.84 12.58
N GLN A 466 -43.35 5.85 11.78
CA GLN A 466 -44.70 6.43 11.74
C GLN A 466 -45.06 6.88 10.33
N SER A 467 -45.46 5.95 9.46
CA SER A 467 -46.44 6.20 8.36
C SER A 467 -46.55 5.00 7.40
N VAL A 468 -46.89 3.82 7.93
CA VAL A 468 -47.64 2.82 7.15
C VAL A 468 -48.69 2.18 8.05
N GLN A 469 -49.67 2.99 8.46
CA GLN A 469 -51.01 2.55 8.85
C GLN A 469 -51.99 3.70 8.55
N ALA A 470 -53.04 3.38 7.78
CA ALA A 470 -54.02 4.26 7.12
C ALA A 470 -53.45 5.03 5.90
N ALA A 471 -53.92 4.85 4.66
CA ALA A 471 -55.17 4.30 4.12
C ALA A 471 -54.93 3.63 2.76
#